data_AF-X1NB03-F1
#
_entry.id   AF-X1NB03-F1
#
_cell.length_a   1.000
_cell.length_b   1.000
_cell.length_c   1.000
_cell.angle_alpha   90.00
_cell.angle_beta   90.00
_cell.angle_gamma   90.00
#
_symmetry.space_group_name_H-M   'P 1'
#
loop_
_entity.id
_entity.type
_entity.pdbx_description
1 polymer ?
#
loop_
_entity_poly.entity_id
_entity_poly.type
_entity_poly.pdbx_seq_one_letter_code
_entity_poly.pdbx_strand_id
1 'polypeptide(L)'
;MLTGFASYSLIVILGFIILIIFIKGFNALSLDMIIKTPKGGYYYGGEGGVLNAIVGSLYIAFGATFIAILIGMPAALYINVHLICYKRTQNTIRYLLDALWGIPSIV
;
A
#
# COMPACT_ATOMS: atom_id res chain seq x y z
N MET A 1 -26.47 -18.82 8.90
CA MET A 1 -27.39 -17.80 8.34
C MET A 1 -27.00 -16.39 8.78
N LEU A 2 -26.84 -16.13 10.09
CA LEU A 2 -26.44 -14.80 10.62
C LEU A 2 -25.09 -14.29 10.08
N THR A 3 -24.06 -15.14 10.02
CA THR A 3 -22.73 -14.79 9.52
C THR A 3 -22.72 -14.46 8.02
N GLY A 4 -23.52 -15.17 7.23
CA GLY A 4 -23.69 -14.88 5.81
C GLY A 4 -24.31 -13.50 5.60
N PHE A 5 -25.41 -13.21 6.32
CA PHE A 5 -26.07 -11.90 6.26
C PHE A 5 -25.12 -10.76 6.69
N ALA A 6 -24.34 -10.95 7.77
CA ALA A 6 -23.35 -9.98 8.21
C ALA A 6 -22.22 -9.74 7.19
N SER A 7 -21.74 -10.80 6.53
CA SER A 7 -20.73 -10.67 5.47
C SER A 7 -21.29 -9.90 4.27
N TYR A 8 -22.50 -10.23 3.80
CA TYR A 8 -23.14 -9.54 2.69
C TYR A 8 -23.43 -8.07 3.01
N SER A 9 -23.84 -7.74 4.23
CA SER A 9 -24.08 -6.34 4.61
C SER A 9 -22.80 -5.51 4.59
N LEU A 10 -21.67 -6.07 5.08
CA LEU A 10 -20.38 -5.40 5.00
C LEU A 10 -19.93 -5.15 3.56
N ILE A 11 -20.10 -6.15 2.68
CA ILE A 11 -19.75 -6.01 1.26
C ILE A 11 -20.60 -4.91 0.61
N VAL A 12 -21.91 -4.88 0.88
CA VAL A 12 -22.82 -3.84 0.33
C VAL A 12 -22.44 -2.46 0.84
N ILE A 13 -22.16 -2.32 2.14
CA ILE A 13 -21.76 -1.04 2.74
C ILE A 13 -20.42 -0.58 2.14
N LEU A 14 -19.44 -1.48 2.02
CA LEU A 14 -18.15 -1.17 1.39
C LEU A 14 -18.34 -0.73 -0.07
N GLY A 15 -19.14 -1.47 -0.84
CA GLY A 15 -19.46 -1.12 -2.22
C GLY A 15 -20.12 0.26 -2.33
N PHE A 16 -21.05 0.58 -1.42
CA PHE A 16 -21.71 1.88 -1.36
C PHE A 16 -20.73 3.02 -1.03
N ILE A 17 -19.84 2.82 -0.06
CA ILE A 17 -18.79 3.81 0.28
C ILE A 17 -17.88 4.06 -0.92
N ILE A 18 -17.39 2.99 -1.56
CA ILE A 18 -16.53 3.09 -2.74
C ILE A 18 -17.25 3.86 -3.87
N LEU A 19 -18.53 3.54 -4.12
CA LEU A 19 -19.34 4.22 -5.13
C LEU A 19 -19.48 5.72 -4.84
N ILE A 20 -19.77 6.12 -3.59
CA ILE A 20 -19.83 7.53 -3.20
C ILE A 20 -18.48 8.22 -3.41
N ILE A 21 -17.38 7.58 -3.04
CA ILE A 21 -16.02 8.12 -3.22
C ILE A 21 -15.77 8.41 -4.70
N PHE A 22 -16.14 7.50 -5.62
CA PHE A 22 -15.96 7.74 -7.05
C PHE A 22 -16.87 8.86 -7.57
N ILE A 23 -18.17 8.86 -7.24
CA ILE A 23 -19.11 9.88 -7.72
C ILE A 23 -18.69 11.28 -7.25
N LYS A 24 -18.31 11.42 -5.98
CA LYS A 24 -17.88 12.72 -5.43
C LYS A 24 -16.45 13.06 -5.84
N GLY A 25 -15.57 12.08 -5.88
CA GLY A 25 -14.15 12.24 -6.19
C GLY A 25 -13.90 12.68 -7.63
N PHE A 26 -14.59 12.07 -8.61
CA PHE A 26 -14.43 12.47 -10.01
C PHE A 26 -14.91 13.90 -10.28
N ASN A 27 -16.04 14.31 -9.68
CA ASN A 27 -16.53 15.68 -9.82
C ASN A 27 -15.61 16.72 -9.15
N ALA A 28 -14.84 16.31 -8.14
CA ALA A 28 -13.89 17.17 -7.46
C ALA A 28 -12.49 17.17 -8.12
N LEU A 29 -12.22 16.27 -9.06
CA LEU A 29 -10.92 16.13 -9.69
C LEU A 29 -10.72 17.20 -10.77
N SER A 30 -9.66 17.99 -10.65
CA SER A 30 -9.22 18.89 -11.71
C SER A 30 -7.90 18.42 -12.31
N LEU A 31 -7.70 18.69 -13.59
CA LEU A 31 -6.47 18.31 -14.29
C LEU A 31 -5.25 19.06 -13.71
N ASP A 32 -5.50 20.28 -13.25
CA ASP A 32 -4.54 21.10 -12.51
C ASP A 32 -4.08 20.46 -11.19
N MET A 33 -4.97 19.74 -10.48
CA MET A 33 -4.61 19.02 -9.25
C MET A 33 -3.55 17.94 -9.51
N ILE A 34 -3.55 17.32 -10.69
CA ILE A 34 -2.63 16.23 -11.04
C ILE A 34 -1.30 16.76 -11.56
N ILE A 35 -1.33 17.77 -12.45
CA ILE A 35 -0.16 18.18 -13.23
C ILE A 35 0.57 19.39 -12.62
N LYS A 36 -0.06 20.19 -11.75
CA LYS A 36 0.61 21.35 -11.15
C LYS A 36 1.24 21.01 -9.82
N THR A 37 2.36 21.67 -9.54
CA THR A 37 2.96 21.69 -8.21
C THR A 37 2.15 22.61 -7.29
N PRO A 38 2.16 22.38 -5.97
CA PRO A 38 1.45 23.25 -5.03
C PRO A 38 2.17 24.62 -4.98
N LYS A 39 1.44 25.72 -5.21
CA LYS A 39 2.00 27.09 -5.18
C LYS A 39 1.72 27.85 -3.88
N GLY A 40 0.86 27.31 -3.00
CA GLY A 40 0.56 27.85 -1.67
C GLY A 40 0.02 26.78 -0.73
N GLY A 41 -0.18 27.12 0.55
CA GLY A 41 -0.75 26.19 1.53
C GLY A 41 -2.21 25.86 1.20
N TYR A 42 -2.55 24.56 1.18
CA TYR A 42 -3.90 24.04 0.85
C TYR A 42 -5.02 24.76 1.63
N TYR A 43 -4.75 25.16 2.87
CA TYR A 43 -5.71 25.85 3.75
C TYR A 43 -5.78 27.38 3.58
N TYR A 44 -4.84 27.99 2.85
CA TYR A 44 -4.73 29.45 2.69
C TYR A 44 -5.03 29.92 1.25
N GLY A 45 -5.82 29.16 0.51
CA GLY A 45 -6.14 29.48 -0.90
C GLY A 45 -4.99 29.17 -1.85
N GLY A 46 -4.13 28.21 -1.49
CA GLY A 46 -3.05 27.77 -2.36
C GLY A 46 -3.56 27.20 -3.68
N GLU A 47 -3.37 27.95 -4.75
CA GLU A 47 -3.53 27.44 -6.11
C GLU A 47 -2.49 26.34 -6.39
N GLY A 48 -2.84 25.38 -7.24
CA GLY A 48 -1.95 24.32 -7.69
C GLY A 48 -2.47 22.92 -7.41
N GLY A 49 -1.58 21.94 -7.50
CA GLY A 49 -1.90 20.52 -7.39
C GLY A 49 -0.96 19.75 -6.47
N VAL A 50 -1.04 18.43 -6.54
CA VAL A 50 -0.29 17.49 -5.71
C VAL A 50 0.79 16.74 -6.52
N LEU A 51 1.23 17.29 -7.66
CA LEU A 51 2.20 16.61 -8.55
C LEU A 51 3.46 16.16 -7.79
N ASN A 52 4.02 17.00 -6.93
CA ASN A 52 5.22 16.66 -6.15
C ASN A 52 5.00 15.44 -5.24
N ALA A 53 3.81 15.30 -4.66
CA ALA A 53 3.48 14.16 -3.82
C ALA A 53 3.32 12.88 -4.66
N ILE A 54 2.72 12.98 -5.84
CA ILE A 54 2.60 11.85 -6.79
C ILE A 54 3.98 11.38 -7.23
N VAL A 55 4.82 12.29 -7.73
CA VAL A 55 6.18 11.97 -8.20
C VAL A 55 7.05 11.45 -7.07
N GLY A 56 7.00 12.08 -5.89
CA GLY A 56 7.71 11.59 -4.70
C GLY A 56 7.28 10.18 -4.29
N SER A 57 5.98 9.90 -4.31
CA SER A 57 5.44 8.56 -4.02
C SER A 57 5.92 7.53 -5.03
N LEU A 58 5.95 7.88 -6.33
CA LEU A 58 6.49 6.99 -7.37
C LEU A 58 7.98 6.71 -7.16
N TYR A 59 8.79 7.73 -6.87
CA TYR A 59 10.21 7.53 -6.59
C TYR A 59 10.44 6.59 -5.41
N ILE A 60 9.72 6.80 -4.31
CA ILE A 60 9.84 5.96 -3.12
C ILE A 60 9.36 4.54 -3.43
N ALA A 61 8.20 4.38 -4.10
CA ALA A 61 7.67 3.08 -4.46
C ALA A 61 8.63 2.29 -5.35
N PHE A 62 9.11 2.88 -6.45
CA PHE A 62 10.05 2.22 -7.35
C PHE A 62 11.38 1.91 -6.67
N GLY A 63 11.94 2.86 -5.91
CA GLY A 63 13.19 2.66 -5.19
C GLY A 63 13.07 1.54 -4.15
N ALA A 64 12.01 1.55 -3.36
CA ALA A 64 11.75 0.52 -2.36
C ALA A 64 11.53 -0.85 -3.01
N THR A 65 10.73 -0.94 -4.07
CA THR A 65 10.51 -2.20 -4.81
C THR A 65 11.81 -2.73 -5.42
N PHE A 66 12.64 -1.87 -6.01
CA PHE A 66 13.90 -2.27 -6.61
C PHE A 66 14.86 -2.86 -5.56
N ILE A 67 15.03 -2.17 -4.42
CA ILE A 67 15.84 -2.66 -3.30
C ILE A 67 15.25 -3.97 -2.73
N ALA A 68 13.94 -4.04 -2.57
CA ALA A 68 13.25 -5.23 -2.09
C ALA A 68 13.45 -6.44 -3.01
N ILE A 69 13.48 -6.24 -4.34
CA ILE A 69 13.80 -7.32 -5.29
C ILE A 69 15.26 -7.76 -5.15
N LEU A 70 16.20 -6.81 -5.12
CA LEU A 70 17.63 -7.11 -5.05
C LEU A 70 18.01 -7.89 -3.78
N ILE A 71 17.36 -7.61 -2.66
CA ILE A 71 17.66 -8.26 -1.38
C ILE A 71 16.70 -9.43 -1.10
N GLY A 72 15.41 -9.21 -1.30
CA GLY A 72 14.35 -10.15 -0.98
C GLY A 72 14.33 -11.38 -1.88
N MET A 73 14.59 -11.23 -3.19
CA MET A 73 14.59 -12.36 -4.11
C MET A 73 15.72 -13.36 -3.80
N PRO A 74 17.01 -12.95 -3.66
CA PRO A 74 18.07 -13.88 -3.27
C PRO A 74 17.84 -14.50 -1.88
N ALA A 75 17.35 -13.72 -0.91
CA ALA A 75 17.05 -14.23 0.42
C ALA A 75 15.95 -15.31 0.37
N ALA A 76 14.87 -15.08 -0.38
CA ALA A 76 13.80 -16.05 -0.56
C ALA A 76 14.29 -17.31 -1.28
N LEU A 77 15.11 -17.18 -2.32
CA LEU A 77 15.71 -18.33 -3.02
C LEU A 77 16.64 -19.14 -2.10
N TYR A 78 17.48 -18.46 -1.30
CA TYR A 78 18.36 -19.13 -0.35
C TYR A 78 17.56 -19.93 0.69
N ILE A 79 16.53 -19.33 1.29
CA ILE A 79 15.70 -19.98 2.30
C ILE A 79 14.95 -21.19 1.72
N ASN A 80 14.43 -21.09 0.49
CA ASN A 80 13.60 -22.15 -0.08
C ASN A 80 14.40 -23.26 -0.78
N VAL A 81 15.55 -22.95 -1.38
CA VAL A 81 16.36 -23.91 -2.14
C VAL A 81 17.48 -24.50 -1.29
N HIS A 82 18.23 -23.67 -0.57
CA HIS A 82 19.44 -24.11 0.13
C HIS A 82 19.17 -24.58 1.56
N LEU A 83 18.20 -23.98 2.25
CA LEU A 83 17.86 -24.34 3.63
C LEU A 83 16.82 -25.47 3.75
N ILE A 84 16.46 -26.13 2.65
CA ILE A 84 15.42 -27.18 2.63
C ILE A 84 15.74 -28.36 3.59
N CYS A 85 17.02 -28.70 3.74
CA CYS A 85 17.48 -29.74 4.66
C CYS A 85 17.61 -29.25 6.11
N TYR A 86 17.58 -27.93 6.35
CA TYR A 86 17.80 -27.28 7.64
C TYR A 86 16.50 -26.67 8.22
N LYS A 87 15.50 -27.53 8.43
CA LYS A 87 14.13 -27.14 8.82
C LYS A 87 14.04 -26.20 10.03
N ARG A 88 14.88 -26.41 11.06
CA ARG A 88 14.87 -25.57 12.26
C ARG A 88 15.27 -24.13 11.94
N THR A 89 16.37 -23.94 11.21
CA THR A 89 16.85 -22.62 10.78
C THR A 89 15.86 -21.94 9.84
N GLN A 90 15.31 -22.68 8.88
CA GLN A 90 14.29 -22.19 7.95
C GLN A 90 13.05 -21.65 8.68
N ASN A 91 12.52 -22.41 9.65
CA ASN A 91 11.35 -21.98 10.43
C ASN A 91 11.65 -20.78 11.33
N THR A 92 12.84 -20.71 11.94
CA THR A 92 13.22 -19.53 12.73
C THR A 92 13.25 -18.27 11.87
N ILE A 93 13.88 -18.34 10.70
CA ILE A 93 13.95 -17.18 9.79
C ILE A 93 12.55 -16.77 9.33
N ARG A 94 11.71 -17.72 8.93
CA ARG A 94 10.32 -17.42 8.52
C ARG A 94 9.52 -16.79 9.64
N TYR A 95 9.62 -17.33 10.85
CA TYR A 95 8.95 -16.75 12.02
C TYR A 95 9.37 -15.30 12.28
N LEU A 96 10.67 -14.99 12.16
CA LEU A 96 11.16 -13.61 12.29
C LEU A 96 10.62 -12.69 11.19
N LEU A 97 10.57 -13.18 9.94
CA LEU A 97 9.99 -12.41 8.81
C LEU A 97 8.49 -12.17 9.01
N ASP A 98 7.75 -13.20 9.44
CA ASP A 98 6.32 -13.11 9.72
C ASP A 98 6.06 -12.13 10.88
N ALA A 99 6.92 -12.12 11.90
CA ALA A 99 6.83 -11.17 13.00
C ALA A 99 7.13 -9.73 12.54
N LEU A 100 8.15 -9.52 11.70
CA LEU A 100 8.50 -8.21 11.15
C LEU A 100 7.38 -7.62 10.29
N TRP A 101 6.70 -8.45 9.50
CA TRP A 101 5.59 -8.02 8.64
C TRP A 101 4.22 -8.07 9.34
N GLY A 102 4.14 -8.72 10.51
CA GLY A 102 2.91 -8.83 11.30
C GLY A 102 2.63 -7.65 12.23
N ILE A 103 3.59 -6.73 12.40
CA ILE A 103 3.39 -5.52 13.21
C ILE A 103 2.43 -4.58 12.44
N PRO A 104 1.32 -4.13 13.06
CA PRO A 104 0.42 -3.17 12.41
C PRO A 104 1.21 -1.89 12.14
N SER A 105 1.12 -1.37 10.91
CA SER A 105 1.86 -0.17 10.48
C SER A 105 1.52 1.12 11.24
N ILE A 106 0.58 1.05 12.19
CA ILE A 106 0.03 2.15 13.00
C ILE A 106 0.58 2.19 14.43
N VAL A 107 1.24 1.13 14.92
CA VAL A 107 1.84 1.07 16.27
C VAL A 107 3.17 1.81 16.29
#